data_AF-A0A202E226-F1
#
_entry.id   AF-A0A202E226-F1
#
_cell.length_a   1.000
_cell.length_b   1.000
_cell.length_c   1.000
_cell.angle_alpha   90.00
_cell.angle_beta   90.00
_cell.angle_gamma   90.00
#
_symmetry.space_group_name_H-M   'P 1'
#
loop_
_entity.id
_entity.type
_entity.pdbx_description
1 polymer ?
#
loop_
_entity_poly.entity_id
_entity_poly.type
_entity_poly.pdbx_seq_one_letter_code
_entity_poly.pdbx_strand_id
1 'polypeptide(L)'
;GLDLRVFEGFRSRVRQNKLYNNGKNVTKVKGGGSYHNYGLAVDIVFYNKNGEPSWSENHDWGQLGAIGKQVGLKWGGDFKSISDRSHLEYHPGINMREIQNVYRLKGLKGVWDLVSEKGEE
;
A
#
# COMPACT_ATOMS: atom_id res chain seq x y z
N GLY A 1 20.37 8.96 9.41
CA GLY A 1 19.47 7.92 8.85
C GLY A 1 18.15 8.54 8.51
N LEU A 2 17.30 7.84 7.75
CA LEU A 2 15.93 8.30 7.45
C LEU A 2 15.04 8.05 8.69
N ASP A 3 14.34 9.06 9.21
CA ASP A 3 13.27 8.86 10.21
C ASP A 3 11.96 8.53 9.48
N LEU A 4 11.76 7.25 9.22
CA LEU A 4 10.62 6.69 8.51
C LEU A 4 9.75 5.89 9.49
N ARG A 5 8.44 6.07 9.41
CA ARG A 5 7.49 5.31 10.24
C ARG A 5 6.30 4.85 9.42
N VAL A 6 5.67 3.77 9.88
CA VAL A 6 4.40 3.29 9.33
C VAL A 6 3.32 4.32 9.65
N PHE A 7 2.73 4.89 8.60
CA PHE A 7 1.61 5.82 8.72
C PHE A 7 0.27 5.07 8.64
N GLU A 8 0.15 4.14 7.69
CA GLU A 8 -1.06 3.34 7.52
C GLU A 8 -0.79 1.97 6.92
N GLY A 9 -1.31 0.91 7.54
CA GLY A 9 -1.31 -0.45 6.98
C GLY A 9 -2.70 -0.81 6.46
N PHE A 10 -3.43 -1.63 7.22
CA PHE A 10 -4.81 -1.99 6.87
C PHE A 10 -5.74 -0.78 6.85
N ARG A 11 -6.55 -0.67 5.80
CA ARG A 11 -7.57 0.36 5.61
C ARG A 11 -8.89 -0.29 5.27
N SER A 12 -9.93 -0.07 6.07
CA SER A 12 -11.25 -0.66 5.79
C SER A 12 -11.83 -0.15 4.46
N ARG A 13 -12.69 -0.98 3.83
CA ARG A 13 -13.40 -0.59 2.59
C ARG A 13 -14.25 0.67 2.77
N VAL A 14 -14.82 0.86 3.96
CA VAL A 14 -15.59 2.06 4.32
C VAL A 14 -14.68 3.29 4.32
N ARG A 15 -13.49 3.20 4.94
CA ARG A 15 -12.51 4.31 4.94
C ARG A 15 -12.01 4.59 3.53
N GLN A 16 -11.74 3.56 2.73
CA GLN A 16 -11.34 3.70 1.34
C GLN A 16 -12.41 4.43 0.50
N ASN A 17 -13.69 4.10 0.66
CA ASN A 17 -14.77 4.82 0.00
C ASN A 17 -14.87 6.28 0.46
N LYS A 18 -14.64 6.56 1.75
CA LYS A 18 -14.57 7.94 2.23
C LYS A 18 -13.42 8.72 1.58
N LEU A 19 -12.24 8.12 1.44
CA LEU A 19 -11.11 8.74 0.74
C LEU A 19 -11.39 8.93 -0.75
N TYR A 20 -11.98 7.94 -1.42
CA TYR A 20 -12.35 8.05 -2.83
C TYR A 20 -13.36 9.20 -3.06
N ASN A 21 -14.31 9.38 -2.15
CA ASN A 21 -15.35 10.41 -2.24
C ASN A 21 -14.94 11.78 -1.66
N ASN A 22 -13.73 11.96 -1.12
CA ASN A 22 -13.37 13.18 -0.40
C ASN A 22 -13.02 14.39 -1.31
N GLY A 23 -13.00 14.21 -2.63
CA GLY A 23 -12.68 15.26 -3.60
C GLY A 23 -11.21 15.71 -3.62
N LYS A 24 -10.34 15.11 -2.81
CA LYS A 24 -8.91 15.45 -2.71
C LYS A 24 -8.01 14.56 -3.57
N ASN A 25 -8.58 13.66 -4.38
CA ASN A 25 -7.84 12.71 -5.24
C ASN A 25 -6.76 11.90 -4.49
N VAL A 26 -6.98 11.62 -3.20
CA VAL A 26 -6.06 10.79 -2.37
C VAL A 26 -5.96 9.36 -2.91
N THR A 27 -7.00 8.88 -3.58
CA THR A 27 -7.02 7.57 -4.20
C THR A 27 -7.91 7.56 -5.44
N LYS A 28 -7.57 6.72 -6.42
CA LYS A 28 -8.36 6.52 -7.64
C LYS A 28 -9.24 5.27 -7.61
N VAL A 29 -9.23 4.52 -6.49
CA VAL A 29 -9.93 3.23 -6.37
C VAL A 29 -10.91 3.23 -5.20
N LYS A 30 -12.08 2.64 -5.42
CA LYS A 30 -13.12 2.44 -4.39
C LYS A 30 -12.72 1.33 -3.41
N GLY A 31 -13.50 1.18 -2.34
CA GLY A 31 -13.34 0.11 -1.35
C GLY A 31 -13.33 -1.28 -1.98
N GLY A 32 -12.27 -2.04 -1.69
CA GLY A 32 -11.97 -3.34 -2.30
C GLY A 32 -11.04 -3.25 -3.50
N GLY A 33 -10.72 -2.05 -4.00
CA GLY A 33 -9.78 -1.85 -5.10
C GLY A 33 -8.35 -1.50 -4.66
N SER A 34 -8.10 -1.38 -3.35
CA SER A 34 -6.77 -1.07 -2.80
C SER A 34 -6.23 -2.25 -1.99
N TYR A 35 -4.93 -2.53 -2.12
CA TYR A 35 -4.25 -3.57 -1.34
C TYR A 35 -4.27 -3.33 0.17
N HIS A 36 -4.41 -2.07 0.62
CA HIS A 36 -4.66 -1.76 2.03
C HIS A 36 -5.95 -2.39 2.56
N ASN A 37 -6.96 -2.64 1.70
CA ASN A 37 -8.21 -3.28 2.11
C ASN A 37 -8.03 -4.77 2.48
N TYR A 38 -6.84 -5.31 2.23
CA TYR A 38 -6.48 -6.70 2.47
C TYR A 38 -5.27 -6.85 3.39
N GLY A 39 -4.69 -5.73 3.87
CA GLY A 39 -3.46 -5.74 4.66
C GLY A 39 -2.19 -5.98 3.85
N LEU A 40 -2.27 -5.89 2.52
CA LEU A 40 -1.18 -6.19 1.59
C LEU A 40 -0.41 -4.94 1.16
N ALA A 41 -0.62 -3.82 1.83
CA ALA A 41 0.09 -2.58 1.56
C ALA A 41 0.31 -1.76 2.84
N VAL A 42 1.33 -0.92 2.78
CA VAL A 42 1.72 -0.02 3.85
C VAL A 42 2.17 1.32 3.26
N ASP A 43 1.71 2.41 3.89
CA ASP A 43 2.19 3.75 3.64
C ASP A 43 3.26 4.06 4.70
N ILE A 44 4.50 4.29 4.24
CA ILE A 44 5.64 4.69 5.08
C ILE A 44 5.99 6.14 4.74
N VAL A 45 6.15 6.97 5.77
CA VAL A 45 6.36 8.42 5.59
C VAL A 45 7.51 8.92 6.44
N PHE A 46 8.12 10.02 6.00
CA PHE A 46 9.14 10.72 6.74
C PHE A 46 8.54 11.50 7.90
N TYR A 47 9.33 11.69 8.95
CA TYR A 47 8.95 12.53 10.09
C TYR A 47 9.85 13.77 10.17
N ASN A 48 9.25 14.92 10.47
CA ASN A 48 9.99 16.17 10.64
C ASN A 48 10.65 16.23 12.04
N LYS A 49 11.44 17.27 12.31
CA LYS A 49 12.11 17.48 13.61
C LYS A 49 11.14 17.61 14.80
N ASN A 50 9.87 17.90 14.54
CA ASN A 50 8.82 18.01 15.56
C ASN A 50 8.11 16.67 15.80
N GLY A 51 8.48 15.60 15.08
CA GLY A 51 7.83 14.30 15.20
C GLY A 51 6.50 14.21 14.46
N GLU A 52 6.26 15.06 13.46
CA GLU A 52 5.05 15.04 12.63
C GLU A 52 5.32 14.38 11.27
N PRO A 53 4.35 13.66 10.69
CA PRO A 53 4.52 13.04 9.38
C PRO A 53 4.65 14.11 8.27
N SER A 54 5.50 13.82 7.28
CA SER A 54 5.89 14.74 6.23
C SER A 54 5.92 14.04 4.86
N TRP A 55 5.19 14.62 3.91
CA TRP A 55 5.15 14.19 2.51
C TRP A 55 5.96 15.11 1.57
N SER A 56 6.92 15.86 2.12
CA SER A 56 7.73 16.79 1.32
C SER A 56 8.42 16.08 0.15
N GLU A 57 8.40 16.69 -1.03
CA GLU A 57 9.10 16.17 -2.21
C GLU A 57 10.63 16.14 -2.04
N ASN A 58 11.16 16.91 -1.08
CA ASN A 58 12.59 16.99 -0.81
C ASN A 58 13.13 15.78 -0.04
N HIS A 59 12.26 14.90 0.46
CA HIS A 59 12.71 13.67 1.10
C HIS A 59 13.22 12.66 0.07
N ASP A 60 14.14 11.79 0.51
CA ASP A 60 14.69 10.73 -0.34
C ASP A 60 13.72 9.55 -0.48
N TRP A 61 12.62 9.79 -1.18
CA TRP A 61 11.64 8.77 -1.54
C TRP A 61 12.25 7.65 -2.40
N GLY A 62 13.29 7.97 -3.18
CA GLY A 62 14.02 7.01 -4.00
C GLY A 62 14.69 5.94 -3.15
N GLN A 63 15.32 6.34 -2.04
CA GLN A 63 15.91 5.40 -1.09
C GLN A 63 14.86 4.52 -0.41
N LEU A 64 13.71 5.07 0.00
CA LEU A 64 12.59 4.26 0.53
C LEU A 64 12.13 3.22 -0.50
N GLY A 65 11.89 3.65 -1.73
CA GLY A 65 11.47 2.77 -2.82
C GLY A 65 12.50 1.69 -3.15
N ALA A 66 13.79 2.03 -3.14
CA ALA A 66 14.88 1.08 -3.36
C ALA A 66 14.94 0.01 -2.26
N ILE A 67 14.84 0.41 -0.99
CA ILE A 67 14.81 -0.52 0.16
C ILE A 67 13.59 -1.44 0.08
N GLY A 68 12.40 -0.89 -0.20
CA GLY A 68 11.19 -1.69 -0.37
C GLY A 68 11.32 -2.74 -1.48
N LYS A 69 11.88 -2.34 -2.63
CA LYS A 69 12.13 -3.26 -3.75
C LYS A 69 13.16 -4.34 -3.42
N GLN A 70 14.19 -4.03 -2.63
CA GLN A 70 15.19 -5.01 -2.21
C GLN A 70 14.60 -6.16 -1.39
N VAL A 71 13.48 -5.93 -0.68
CA VAL A 71 12.78 -6.96 0.10
C VAL A 71 11.53 -7.51 -0.61
N GLY A 72 11.43 -7.31 -1.93
CA GLY A 72 10.36 -7.89 -2.77
C GLY A 72 9.05 -7.11 -2.80
N LEU A 73 9.00 -5.90 -2.24
CA LEU A 73 7.82 -5.03 -2.33
C LEU A 73 7.78 -4.29 -3.67
N LYS A 74 6.57 -3.97 -4.13
CA LYS A 74 6.35 -3.01 -5.22
C LYS A 74 6.19 -1.62 -4.62
N TRP A 75 6.72 -0.62 -5.31
CA TRP A 75 6.72 0.77 -4.82
C TRP A 75 5.80 1.66 -5.66
N GLY A 76 4.93 2.42 -4.99
CA GLY A 76 3.96 3.30 -5.64
C GLY A 76 4.57 4.52 -6.34
N GLY A 77 5.84 4.82 -6.10
CA GLY A 77 6.60 5.79 -6.89
C GLY A 77 6.85 5.36 -8.34
N ASP A 78 6.77 4.06 -8.64
CA ASP A 78 6.94 3.51 -9.99
C ASP A 78 5.60 3.45 -10.78
N PHE A 79 4.47 3.82 -10.16
CA PHE A 79 3.16 3.77 -10.79
C PHE A 79 3.00 4.83 -11.89
N LYS A 80 2.51 4.40 -13.06
CA LYS A 80 2.38 5.27 -14.25
C LYS A 80 1.25 6.30 -14.16
N SER A 81 0.18 6.00 -13.44
CA SER A 81 -1.06 6.78 -13.44
C SER A 81 -1.21 7.70 -12.22
N ILE A 82 -0.45 7.47 -11.16
CA ILE A 82 -0.41 8.27 -9.93
C ILE A 82 0.95 8.06 -9.28
N SER A 83 1.61 9.13 -8.83
CA SER A 83 2.86 9.02 -8.06
C SER A 83 2.51 8.90 -6.58
N ASP A 84 2.53 7.68 -6.02
CA ASP A 84 2.25 7.41 -4.61
C ASP A 84 3.53 6.94 -3.89
N ARG A 85 4.41 7.89 -3.58
CA ARG A 85 5.78 7.59 -3.12
C ARG A 85 5.84 7.00 -1.71
N SER A 86 4.81 7.21 -0.89
CA SER A 86 4.72 6.59 0.44
C SER A 86 4.32 5.12 0.39
N HIS A 87 3.73 4.68 -0.72
CA HIS A 87 3.07 3.40 -0.81
C HIS A 87 4.02 2.26 -1.16
N LEU A 88 3.95 1.18 -0.39
CA LEU A 88 4.57 -0.11 -0.68
C LEU A 88 3.51 -1.20 -0.62
N GLU A 89 3.53 -2.12 -1.57
CA GLU A 89 2.56 -3.21 -1.67
C GLU A 89 3.23 -4.56 -1.94
N TYR A 90 2.63 -5.63 -1.41
CA TYR A 90 3.07 -7.00 -1.60
C TYR A 90 1.95 -7.86 -2.18
N HIS A 91 2.12 -8.26 -3.44
CA HIS A 91 1.25 -9.19 -4.16
C HIS A 91 2.08 -9.98 -5.18
N PRO A 92 2.73 -11.07 -4.76
CA PRO A 92 3.59 -11.87 -5.64
C PRO A 92 2.74 -12.60 -6.67
N GLY A 93 2.80 -12.21 -7.94
CA GLY A 93 2.08 -12.88 -9.04
C GLY A 93 0.54 -12.83 -8.99
N ILE A 94 -0.07 -12.18 -7.98
CA ILE A 94 -1.53 -12.16 -7.79
C ILE A 94 -2.10 -10.80 -8.20
N ASN A 95 -3.21 -10.81 -8.94
CA ASN A 95 -3.92 -9.57 -9.26
C ASN A 95 -5.13 -9.30 -8.34
N MET A 96 -5.64 -8.07 -8.38
CA MET A 96 -6.76 -7.62 -7.56
C MET A 96 -8.04 -8.46 -7.73
N ARG A 97 -8.31 -9.01 -8.93
CA ARG A 97 -9.52 -9.82 -9.19
C ARG A 97 -9.45 -11.14 -8.42
N GLU A 98 -8.29 -11.78 -8.39
CA GLU A 98 -8.06 -13.00 -7.60
C GLU A 98 -8.23 -12.75 -6.11
N ILE A 99 -7.63 -11.67 -5.59
CA ILE A 99 -7.77 -11.25 -4.18
C ILE A 99 -9.24 -11.03 -3.83
N GLN A 100 -9.99 -10.31 -4.67
CA GLN A 100 -11.41 -10.06 -4.45
C GLN A 100 -12.24 -11.35 -4.43
N ASN A 101 -11.95 -12.29 -5.34
CA ASN A 101 -12.62 -13.59 -5.39
C ASN A 101 -12.36 -14.41 -4.13
N VAL A 102 -11.09 -14.52 -3.73
CA VAL A 102 -10.71 -15.27 -2.53
C VAL A 102 -11.28 -14.62 -1.28
N TYR A 103 -11.18 -13.29 -1.14
CA TYR A 103 -11.78 -12.58 -0.02
C TYR A 103 -13.29 -12.83 0.12
N ARG A 104 -14.02 -12.85 -1.00
CA ARG A 104 -15.46 -13.12 -1.00
C ARG A 104 -15.80 -14.52 -0.48
N LEU A 105 -14.95 -15.51 -0.77
CA LEU A 105 -15.20 -16.91 -0.42
C LEU A 105 -14.61 -17.31 0.93
N LYS A 106 -13.45 -16.77 1.29
CA LYS A 106 -12.60 -17.23 2.39
C LYS A 106 -12.17 -16.10 3.35
N GLY A 107 -12.66 -14.88 3.15
CA GLY A 107 -12.31 -13.72 3.98
C GLY A 107 -10.83 -13.32 3.87
N LEU A 108 -10.37 -12.52 4.84
CA LEU A 108 -8.96 -12.07 4.89
C LEU A 108 -7.99 -13.24 5.03
N LYS A 109 -8.31 -14.24 5.88
CA LYS A 109 -7.43 -15.40 6.06
C LYS A 109 -7.10 -16.08 4.73
N GLY A 110 -8.11 -16.33 3.89
CA GLY A 110 -7.87 -16.94 2.58
C GLY A 110 -7.01 -16.09 1.64
N VAL A 111 -7.08 -14.75 1.74
CA VAL A 111 -6.21 -13.87 0.97
C VAL A 111 -4.75 -14.03 1.41
N TRP A 112 -4.50 -14.09 2.72
CA TRP A 112 -3.16 -14.29 3.25
C TRP A 112 -2.64 -15.70 2.94
N ASP A 113 -3.48 -16.73 3.02
CA ASP A 113 -3.12 -18.10 2.60
C ASP A 113 -2.65 -18.09 1.12
N LEU A 114 -3.42 -17.46 0.21
CA LEU A 114 -3.04 -17.33 -1.21
C LEU A 114 -1.71 -16.59 -1.40
N VAL A 115 -1.51 -15.48 -0.69
CA VAL A 115 -0.28 -14.68 -0.79
C VAL A 115 0.94 -15.43 -0.27
N SER A 116 0.78 -16.21 0.80
CA SER A 116 1.84 -17.07 1.33
C SER A 116 2.22 -18.15 0.32
N GLU A 117 1.25 -18.87 -0.25
CA GLU A 117 1.49 -19.90 -1.27
C GLU A 117 2.27 -19.34 -2.48
N LYS A 118 1.92 -18.12 -2.92
CA LYS A 118 2.56 -17.48 -4.07
C LYS A 118 3.90 -16.81 -3.78
N GLY A 119 4.18 -16.49 -2.52
CA GLY A 119 5.44 -15.89 -2.09
C GLY A 119 6.58 -16.90 -1.94
N GLU A 120 6.25 -18.19 -1.89
CA GLU A 120 7.22 -19.30 -1.80
C GLU A 120 7.64 -19.85 -3.18
N GLU A 121 6.97 -19.45 -4.26
CA GLU A 121 7.30 -19.78 -5.67
C GLU A 121 8.44 -18.91 -6.23
#